data_AF-A0A6C0PVQ2-F1
#
_entry.id   AF-A0A6C0PVQ2-F1
#
_cell.length_a   1.000
_cell.length_b   1.000
_cell.length_c   1.000
_cell.angle_alpha   90.00
_cell.angle_beta   90.00
_cell.angle_gamma   90.00
#
_symmetry.space_group_name_H-M   'P 1'
#
loop_
_entity.id
_entity.type
_entity.pdbx_description
1 polymer ?
#
loop_
_entity_poly.entity_id
_entity_poly.type
_entity_poly.pdbx_seq_one_letter_code
_entity_poly.pdbx_strand_id
1 'polypeptide(L)'
;MPAVASVPAVPLSSGCAIDKGTALAADFEKDWAGTADVARIHTTRNNTLPFSGTATGVLVLAEGASADLVSERAEELRDYVARHSDITGRITAGGITFTLVAEQRRTREVLALWRSLTADDQVVDGDINNASRKNTRGWRSGITAADATGAMTVFKDMVSDGGRHRPLSDVTSLTVSPERGVRPGLSVGTGFDGTLPTEAIAAYEAVAAEHPVVSAGLHPDRLTVVVAEGADPVRAGELARSAAPGLGDAVEVRNDSGG
;
A
#
# COMPACT_ATOMS: atom_id res chain seq x y z
N MET A 1 71.46 14.21 28.50
CA MET A 1 70.02 14.26 28.84
C MET A 1 69.25 14.27 27.53
N PRO A 2 68.52 13.19 27.17
CA PRO A 2 67.79 13.16 25.91
C PRO A 2 66.48 13.94 26.03
N ALA A 3 66.14 14.67 24.97
CA ALA A 3 64.92 15.47 24.86
C ALA A 3 63.70 14.55 24.80
N VAL A 4 62.73 14.78 25.70
CA VAL A 4 61.43 14.11 25.68
C VAL A 4 60.57 14.82 24.64
N ALA A 5 60.41 14.19 23.47
CA ALA A 5 59.45 14.62 22.46
C ALA A 5 58.03 14.33 22.98
N SER A 6 57.31 15.38 23.34
CA SER A 6 55.87 15.28 23.65
C SER A 6 55.12 15.12 22.33
N VAL A 7 54.61 13.92 22.05
CA VAL A 7 53.68 13.68 20.95
C VAL A 7 52.33 14.25 21.38
N PRO A 8 51.77 15.26 20.69
CA PRO A 8 50.38 15.63 20.93
C PRO A 8 49.51 14.49 20.42
N ALA A 9 48.87 13.77 21.35
CA ALA A 9 47.79 12.87 21.01
C ALA A 9 46.66 13.72 20.42
N VAL A 10 46.56 13.74 19.08
CA VAL A 10 45.39 14.25 18.38
C VAL A 10 44.23 13.36 18.81
N PRO A 11 43.17 13.87 19.49
CA PRO A 11 41.96 13.10 19.61
C PRO A 11 41.40 13.00 18.19
N LEU A 12 41.62 11.86 17.54
CA LEU A 12 40.86 11.46 16.37
C LEU A 12 39.43 11.26 16.86
N SER A 13 38.66 12.35 16.90
CA SER A 13 37.21 12.30 16.93
C SER A 13 36.78 11.68 15.62
N SER A 14 36.80 10.34 15.58
CA SER A 14 36.06 9.52 14.64
C SER A 14 34.57 9.73 14.92
N GLY A 15 34.07 10.93 14.58
CA GLY A 15 32.65 11.16 14.46
C GLY A 15 32.22 10.41 13.22
N CYS A 16 31.69 9.20 13.39
CA CYS A 16 30.89 8.58 12.34
C CYS A 16 29.85 9.63 11.95
N ALA A 17 29.94 10.18 10.74
CA ALA A 17 28.92 11.08 10.23
C ALA A 17 27.63 10.26 10.11
N ILE A 18 26.81 10.31 11.16
CA ILE A 18 25.48 9.71 11.13
C ILE A 18 24.68 10.54 10.13
N ASP A 19 24.23 9.91 9.05
CA ASP A 19 23.37 10.58 8.09
C ASP A 19 22.02 10.94 8.75
N LYS A 20 21.40 12.03 8.30
CA LYS A 20 20.17 12.56 8.90
C LYS A 20 19.05 11.51 8.95
N GLY A 21 18.94 10.64 7.94
CA GLY A 21 17.94 9.57 7.91
C GLY A 21 18.16 8.54 9.03
N THR A 22 19.41 8.14 9.29
CA THR A 22 19.75 7.26 10.41
C THR A 22 19.45 7.91 11.76
N ALA A 23 19.75 9.19 11.95
CA ALA A 23 19.43 9.90 13.18
C ALA A 23 17.90 9.96 13.42
N LEU A 24 17.13 10.35 12.41
CA LEU A 24 15.67 10.41 12.49
C LEU A 24 15.02 9.05 12.79
N ALA A 25 15.54 7.97 12.20
CA ALA A 25 15.07 6.61 12.48
C ALA A 25 15.37 6.20 13.93
N ALA A 26 16.57 6.50 14.43
CA ALA A 26 16.95 6.20 15.82
C ALA A 26 16.15 7.03 16.84
N ASP A 27 15.90 8.31 16.55
CA ASP A 27 15.06 9.18 17.38
C ASP A 27 13.62 8.65 17.42
N PHE A 28 13.07 8.24 16.27
CA PHE A 28 11.75 7.59 16.23
C PHE A 28 11.70 6.32 17.09
N GLU A 29 12.67 5.42 16.94
CA GLU A 29 12.73 4.19 17.75
C GLU A 29 12.81 4.50 19.24
N LYS A 30 13.64 5.48 19.62
CA LYS A 30 13.83 5.89 21.01
C LYS A 30 12.55 6.50 21.60
N ASP A 31 11.89 7.38 20.87
CA ASP A 31 10.71 8.10 21.36
C ASP A 31 9.50 7.19 21.54
N TRP A 32 9.41 6.11 20.75
CA TRP A 32 8.34 5.13 20.83
C TRP A 32 8.72 3.85 21.60
N ALA A 33 9.99 3.69 21.99
CA ALA A 33 10.45 2.53 22.74
C ALA A 33 9.72 2.39 24.08
N GLY A 34 9.23 1.18 24.37
CA GLY A 34 8.53 0.89 25.62
C GLY A 34 7.11 1.48 25.70
N THR A 35 6.59 2.05 24.61
CA THR A 35 5.17 2.44 24.53
C THR A 35 4.31 1.19 24.72
N ALA A 36 3.36 1.26 25.66
CA ALA A 36 2.41 0.19 25.87
C ALA A 36 1.65 -0.13 24.57
N ASP A 37 1.40 -1.42 24.34
CA ASP A 37 0.65 -1.95 23.20
C ASP A 37 1.33 -1.84 21.82
N VAL A 38 2.54 -1.27 21.75
CA VAL A 38 3.41 -1.38 20.57
C VAL A 38 4.23 -2.66 20.68
N ALA A 39 3.88 -3.67 19.88
CA ALA A 39 4.58 -4.95 19.87
C ALA A 39 5.94 -4.87 19.17
N ARG A 40 6.03 -4.04 18.13
CA ARG A 40 7.26 -3.87 17.35
C ARG A 40 7.31 -2.49 16.71
N ILE A 41 8.52 -1.94 16.63
CA ILE A 41 8.81 -0.73 15.85
C ILE A 41 9.64 -1.16 14.64
N HIS A 42 9.30 -0.67 13.46
CA HIS A 42 10.11 -0.83 12.26
C HIS A 42 10.43 0.54 11.68
N THR A 43 11.71 0.77 11.37
CA THR A 43 12.13 2.01 10.71
C THR A 43 12.82 1.72 9.38
N THR A 44 12.60 2.61 8.42
CA THR A 44 13.31 2.64 7.14
C THR A 44 13.92 4.02 6.94
N ARG A 45 15.17 4.04 6.46
CA ARG A 45 15.94 5.25 6.18
C ARG A 45 15.80 5.62 4.71
N ASN A 46 15.36 6.83 4.43
CA ASN A 46 15.16 7.33 3.08
C ASN A 46 16.06 8.54 2.85
N ASN A 47 17.06 8.39 1.97
CA ASN A 47 18.14 9.35 1.70
C ASN A 47 19.20 9.42 2.82
N THR A 48 20.42 9.00 2.48
CA THR A 48 21.58 8.88 3.38
C THR A 48 22.56 10.04 3.24
N LEU A 49 22.12 11.17 2.65
CA LEU A 49 22.95 12.37 2.57
C LEU A 49 23.04 13.04 3.95
N PRO A 50 24.22 13.56 4.34
CA PRO A 50 24.47 14.08 5.68
C PRO A 50 23.58 15.28 6.08
N PHE A 51 23.01 15.99 5.10
CA PHE A 51 22.16 17.18 5.33
C PHE A 51 20.72 17.03 4.81
N SER A 52 20.40 15.90 4.18
CA SER A 52 19.10 15.64 3.57
C SER A 52 18.75 14.17 3.77
N GLY A 53 17.72 13.93 4.56
CA GLY A 53 17.32 12.60 4.99
C GLY A 53 15.90 12.65 5.53
N THR A 54 15.17 11.58 5.30
CA THR A 54 13.84 11.32 5.82
C THR A 54 13.82 9.91 6.41
N ALA A 55 12.88 9.65 7.30
CA ALA A 55 12.68 8.31 7.83
C ALA A 55 11.20 7.92 7.74
N THR A 56 10.94 6.64 7.60
CA THR A 56 9.61 6.07 7.80
C THR A 56 9.64 5.27 9.09
N GLY A 57 8.79 5.62 10.04
CA GLY A 57 8.57 4.88 11.27
C GLY A 57 7.23 4.17 11.23
N VAL A 58 7.22 2.87 11.52
CA VAL A 58 6.02 2.03 11.57
C VAL A 58 5.87 1.47 12.97
N LEU A 59 4.74 1.78 13.61
CA LEU A 59 4.33 1.16 14.86
C LEU A 59 3.46 -0.06 14.56
N VAL A 60 3.93 -1.25 14.90
CA VAL A 60 3.13 -2.48 14.84
C VAL A 60 2.48 -2.67 16.19
N LEU A 61 1.16 -2.51 16.23
CA LEU A 61 0.39 -2.67 17.46
C LEU A 61 0.18 -4.16 17.77
N ALA A 62 -0.04 -4.46 19.04
CA ALA A 62 -0.32 -5.81 19.49
C ALA A 62 -1.55 -6.41 18.77
N GLU A 63 -1.52 -7.72 18.56
CA GLU A 63 -2.63 -8.45 17.97
C GLU A 63 -3.88 -8.29 18.85
N GLY A 64 -5.03 -8.06 18.21
CA GLY A 64 -6.30 -7.81 18.93
C GLY A 64 -6.42 -6.41 19.57
N ALA A 65 -5.53 -5.47 19.26
CA ALA A 65 -5.66 -4.07 19.69
C ALA A 65 -7.05 -3.51 19.33
N SER A 66 -7.72 -2.89 20.31
CA SER A 66 -9.07 -2.35 20.12
C SER A 66 -9.07 -1.15 19.18
N ALA A 67 -10.20 -0.88 18.52
CA ALA A 67 -10.32 0.28 17.62
C ALA A 67 -10.06 1.62 18.33
N ASP A 68 -10.39 1.72 19.61
CA ASP A 68 -10.13 2.92 20.42
C ASP A 68 -8.63 3.10 20.68
N LEU A 69 -7.93 2.03 21.05
CA LEU A 69 -6.48 2.05 21.24
C LEU A 69 -5.74 2.40 19.93
N VAL A 70 -6.14 1.81 18.81
CA VAL A 70 -5.55 2.13 17.50
C VAL A 70 -5.76 3.61 17.16
N SER A 71 -6.92 4.16 17.52
CA SER A 71 -7.23 5.58 17.27
C SER A 71 -6.42 6.50 18.16
N GLU A 72 -6.27 6.18 19.45
CA GLU A 72 -5.42 6.91 20.38
C GLU A 72 -3.97 6.98 19.88
N ARG A 73 -3.38 5.82 19.55
CA ARG A 73 -2.00 5.75 19.01
C ARG A 73 -1.88 6.49 17.68
N ALA A 74 -2.92 6.48 16.86
CA ALA A 74 -2.93 7.26 15.63
C ALA A 74 -2.94 8.77 15.89
N GLU A 75 -3.68 9.26 16.88
CA GLU A 75 -3.64 10.67 17.23
C GLU A 75 -2.28 11.10 17.79
N GLU A 76 -1.67 10.28 18.63
CA GLU A 76 -0.32 10.52 19.15
C GLU A 76 0.72 10.55 18.02
N LEU A 77 0.68 9.57 17.11
CA LEU A 77 1.62 9.51 15.99
C LEU A 77 1.38 10.61 14.96
N ARG A 78 0.12 11.02 14.74
CA ARG A 78 -0.21 12.22 13.94
C ARG A 78 0.48 13.45 14.52
N ASP A 79 0.35 13.67 15.83
CA ASP A 79 0.92 14.84 16.49
C ASP A 79 2.46 14.79 16.49
N TYR A 80 3.04 13.59 16.60
CA TYR A 80 4.47 13.38 16.42
C TYR A 80 4.94 13.77 15.00
N VAL A 81 4.27 13.27 13.95
CA VAL A 81 4.60 13.57 12.55
C VAL A 81 4.43 15.06 12.24
N ALA A 82 3.43 15.72 12.84
CA ALA A 82 3.24 17.16 12.69
C ALA A 82 4.43 17.98 13.25
N ARG A 83 5.10 17.48 14.30
CA ARG A 83 6.31 18.10 14.87
C ARG A 83 7.59 17.69 14.14
N HIS A 84 7.59 16.55 13.46
CA HIS A 84 8.75 15.97 12.79
C HIS A 84 8.49 15.76 11.29
N SER A 85 8.50 16.85 10.51
CA SER A 85 8.09 16.84 9.09
C SER A 85 8.93 15.95 8.16
N ASP A 86 10.13 15.54 8.59
CA ASP A 86 11.00 14.62 7.84
C ASP A 86 10.72 13.13 8.15
N ILE A 87 9.73 12.85 9.01
CA ILE A 87 9.31 11.50 9.38
C ILE A 87 7.93 11.21 8.80
N THR A 88 7.82 10.09 8.08
CA THR A 88 6.52 9.49 7.75
C THR A 88 6.15 8.49 8.84
N GLY A 89 5.05 8.74 9.56
CA GLY A 89 4.52 7.83 10.56
C GLY A 89 3.47 6.89 9.98
N ARG A 90 3.56 5.61 10.32
CA ARG A 90 2.60 4.56 9.92
C ARG A 90 2.23 3.69 11.11
N ILE A 91 1.04 3.10 11.06
CA ILE A 91 0.58 2.09 12.02
C ILE A 91 0.22 0.82 11.26
N THR A 92 0.62 -0.34 11.79
CA THR A 92 0.11 -1.65 11.40
C THR A 92 -0.79 -2.19 12.50
N ALA A 93 -2.06 -2.44 12.20
CA ALA A 93 -3.05 -3.02 13.11
C ALA A 93 -4.11 -3.81 12.34
N GLY A 94 -4.51 -4.97 12.86
CA GLY A 94 -5.52 -5.82 12.21
C GLY A 94 -5.14 -6.24 10.78
N GLY A 95 -3.86 -6.50 10.54
CA GLY A 95 -3.34 -6.85 9.22
C GLY A 95 -3.27 -5.68 8.24
N ILE A 96 -3.61 -4.44 8.62
CA ILE A 96 -3.57 -3.29 7.71
C ILE A 96 -2.53 -2.28 8.17
N THR A 97 -1.68 -1.82 7.25
CA THR A 97 -0.71 -0.75 7.47
C THR A 97 -1.18 0.56 6.83
N PHE A 98 -1.29 1.64 7.59
CA PHE A 98 -1.74 2.93 7.08
C PHE A 98 -0.83 4.09 7.50
N THR A 99 -0.62 5.03 6.58
CA THR A 99 0.12 6.29 6.83
C THR A 99 -0.76 7.28 7.56
N LEU A 100 -0.15 7.97 8.53
CA LEU A 100 -0.74 9.13 9.18
C LEU A 100 -0.19 10.42 8.62
N VAL A 101 -1.06 11.43 8.57
CA VAL A 101 -0.74 12.75 8.06
C VAL A 101 -1.12 13.78 9.10
N ALA A 102 -0.31 14.84 9.23
CA ALA A 102 -0.53 15.88 10.24
C ALA A 102 -1.94 16.50 10.20
N GLU A 103 -2.59 16.49 9.03
CA GLU A 103 -3.95 16.96 8.86
C GLU A 103 -4.98 16.03 9.52
N GLN A 104 -5.69 16.56 10.53
CA GLN A 104 -6.65 15.80 11.33
C GLN A 104 -7.77 15.17 10.48
N ARG A 105 -8.29 15.89 9.48
CA ARG A 105 -9.37 15.38 8.62
C ARG A 105 -8.94 14.11 7.88
N ARG A 106 -7.79 14.16 7.21
CA ARG A 106 -7.25 13.04 6.43
C ARG A 106 -6.85 11.86 7.33
N THR A 107 -6.35 12.11 8.54
CA THR A 107 -6.13 11.03 9.54
C THR A 107 -7.44 10.34 9.93
N ARG A 108 -8.52 11.08 10.16
CA ARG A 108 -9.83 10.48 10.47
C ARG A 108 -10.39 9.66 9.30
N GLU A 109 -10.21 10.12 8.06
CA GLU A 109 -10.62 9.36 6.87
C GLU A 109 -9.88 8.03 6.78
N VAL A 110 -8.56 8.02 7.01
CA VAL A 110 -7.76 6.79 7.00
C VAL A 110 -8.17 5.83 8.12
N LEU A 111 -8.45 6.35 9.32
CA LEU A 111 -8.91 5.54 10.45
C LEU A 111 -10.30 4.95 10.19
N ALA A 112 -11.20 5.71 9.57
CA ALA A 112 -12.51 5.20 9.18
C ALA A 112 -12.40 4.10 8.13
N LEU A 113 -11.53 4.27 7.12
CA LEU A 113 -11.28 3.23 6.13
C LEU A 113 -10.67 1.98 6.77
N TRP A 114 -9.64 2.14 7.60
CA TRP A 114 -9.03 1.05 8.36
C TRP A 114 -10.06 0.24 9.16
N ARG A 115 -10.94 0.92 9.92
CA ARG A 115 -12.01 0.25 10.68
C ARG A 115 -12.97 -0.52 9.76
N SER A 116 -13.33 0.05 8.62
CA SER A 116 -14.25 -0.62 7.68
C SER A 116 -13.62 -1.85 7.03
N LEU A 117 -12.34 -1.79 6.69
CA LEU A 117 -11.61 -2.90 6.05
C LEU A 117 -11.33 -4.02 7.05
N THR A 118 -10.92 -3.71 8.28
CA THR A 118 -10.67 -4.71 9.32
C THR A 118 -11.95 -5.42 9.81
N ALA A 119 -13.11 -4.82 9.62
CA ALA A 119 -14.40 -5.44 9.90
C ALA A 119 -14.95 -6.30 8.75
N ASP A 120 -14.27 -6.30 7.60
CA ASP A 120 -14.69 -7.03 6.40
C ASP A 120 -13.95 -8.37 6.30
N ASP A 121 -14.69 -9.47 6.29
CA ASP A 121 -14.14 -10.82 6.23
C ASP A 121 -13.52 -11.17 4.87
N GLN A 122 -13.78 -10.35 3.83
CA GLN A 122 -13.15 -10.49 2.53
C GLN A 122 -11.76 -9.83 2.48
N VAL A 123 -11.36 -9.03 3.48
CA VAL A 123 -10.07 -8.34 3.51
C VAL A 123 -9.11 -9.05 4.48
N VAL A 124 -7.92 -9.40 3.99
CA VAL A 124 -6.92 -10.13 4.80
C VAL A 124 -5.68 -9.30 5.14
N ASP A 125 -5.35 -8.31 4.30
CA ASP A 125 -4.21 -7.40 4.48
C ASP A 125 -4.47 -6.10 3.70
N GLY A 126 -3.74 -5.03 4.01
CA GLY A 126 -3.80 -3.80 3.25
C GLY A 126 -2.67 -2.83 3.56
N ASP A 127 -2.30 -2.05 2.54
CA ASP A 127 -1.36 -0.94 2.64
C ASP A 127 -2.03 0.34 2.13
N ILE A 128 -2.22 1.32 3.02
CA ILE A 128 -2.77 2.63 2.70
C ILE A 128 -1.67 3.67 2.88
N ASN A 129 -1.11 4.14 1.77
CA ASN A 129 0.03 5.04 1.76
C ASN A 129 -0.36 6.43 1.24
N ASN A 130 0.10 7.49 1.93
CA ASN A 130 0.03 8.85 1.40
C ASN A 130 1.31 9.12 0.61
N ALA A 131 1.30 8.81 -0.69
CA ALA A 131 2.46 9.03 -1.55
C ALA A 131 2.43 10.46 -2.12
N SER A 132 3.55 11.16 -2.04
CA SER A 132 3.78 12.37 -2.84
C SER A 132 4.75 12.04 -3.97
N ARG A 133 4.31 12.10 -5.23
CA ARG A 133 5.22 12.10 -6.38
C ARG A 133 5.05 13.41 -7.14
N LYS A 134 6.16 14.10 -7.45
CA LYS A 134 6.21 15.21 -8.43
C LYS A 134 4.99 16.16 -8.37
N ASN A 135 4.67 16.65 -7.19
CA ASN A 135 3.57 17.60 -6.90
C ASN A 135 2.14 17.04 -6.88
N THR A 136 1.90 15.75 -7.11
CA THR A 136 0.62 15.11 -6.75
C THR A 136 0.75 14.49 -5.36
N ARG A 137 -0.06 15.01 -4.43
CA ARG A 137 -0.31 14.37 -3.13
C ARG A 137 -1.58 13.55 -3.29
N GLY A 138 -1.54 12.31 -2.84
CA GLY A 138 -2.74 11.51 -2.78
C GLY A 138 -2.53 10.16 -2.15
N TRP A 139 -3.65 9.49 -1.89
CA TRP A 139 -3.63 8.17 -1.31
C TRP A 139 -3.38 7.12 -2.39
N ARG A 140 -2.54 6.16 -2.05
CA ARG A 140 -2.36 4.91 -2.76
C ARG A 140 -2.76 3.78 -1.82
N SER A 141 -3.69 2.96 -2.25
CA SER A 141 -4.13 1.81 -1.47
C SER A 141 -3.88 0.51 -2.24
N GLY A 142 -3.24 -0.45 -1.59
CA GLY A 142 -3.16 -1.84 -2.05
C GLY A 142 -3.87 -2.71 -1.03
N ILE A 143 -4.96 -3.36 -1.41
CA ILE A 143 -5.74 -4.21 -0.51
C ILE A 143 -5.62 -5.66 -0.95
N THR A 144 -5.39 -6.55 0.02
CA THR A 144 -5.38 -7.99 -0.21
C THR A 144 -6.72 -8.57 0.22
N ALA A 145 -7.40 -9.21 -0.72
CA ALA A 145 -8.65 -9.91 -0.44
C ALA A 145 -8.44 -11.42 -0.20
N ALA A 146 -9.43 -12.09 0.38
CA ALA A 146 -9.39 -13.53 0.62
C ALA A 146 -9.35 -14.35 -0.69
N ASP A 147 -10.11 -13.92 -1.70
CA ASP A 147 -10.19 -14.57 -3.01
C ASP A 147 -10.55 -13.58 -4.14
N ALA A 148 -10.62 -14.06 -5.38
CA ALA A 148 -10.92 -13.22 -6.54
C ALA A 148 -12.31 -12.57 -6.49
N THR A 149 -13.31 -13.25 -5.92
CA THR A 149 -14.66 -12.71 -5.76
C THR A 149 -14.64 -11.58 -4.74
N GLY A 150 -13.95 -11.78 -3.62
CA GLY A 150 -13.69 -10.76 -2.61
C GLY A 150 -12.92 -9.58 -3.19
N ALA A 151 -11.90 -9.82 -4.01
CA ALA A 151 -11.12 -8.75 -4.64
C ALA A 151 -11.99 -7.84 -5.52
N MET A 152 -12.87 -8.41 -6.35
CA MET A 152 -13.78 -7.63 -7.17
C MET A 152 -14.83 -6.90 -6.32
N THR A 153 -15.36 -7.55 -5.29
CA THR A 153 -16.38 -6.97 -4.39
C THR A 153 -15.82 -5.78 -3.62
N VAL A 154 -14.68 -5.97 -2.94
CA VAL A 154 -13.97 -4.91 -2.19
C VAL A 154 -13.58 -3.76 -3.11
N PHE A 155 -13.08 -4.04 -4.32
CA PHE A 155 -12.78 -3.00 -5.29
C PHE A 155 -14.01 -2.16 -5.63
N LYS A 156 -15.13 -2.80 -6.00
CA LYS A 156 -16.39 -2.12 -6.33
C LYS A 156 -16.91 -1.30 -5.16
N ASP A 157 -16.84 -1.83 -3.94
CA ASP A 157 -17.25 -1.12 -2.72
C ASP A 157 -16.37 0.10 -2.42
N MET A 158 -15.06 0.03 -2.68
CA MET A 158 -14.14 1.14 -2.45
C MET A 158 -14.20 2.25 -3.49
N VAL A 159 -14.75 2.00 -4.69
CA VAL A 159 -14.87 3.02 -5.76
C VAL A 159 -16.30 3.53 -5.95
N SER A 160 -17.29 2.88 -5.36
CA SER A 160 -18.70 3.29 -5.47
C SER A 160 -19.07 4.34 -4.43
N ASP A 161 -19.76 5.39 -4.86
CA ASP A 161 -20.37 6.36 -3.95
C ASP A 161 -21.44 5.66 -3.09
N GLY A 162 -21.15 5.48 -1.80
CA GLY A 162 -22.02 4.78 -0.86
C GLY A 162 -21.71 3.29 -0.67
N GLY A 163 -20.61 2.79 -1.23
CA GLY A 163 -20.10 1.46 -0.90
C GLY A 163 -19.70 1.32 0.57
N ARG A 164 -19.50 0.08 1.02
CA ARG A 164 -19.18 -0.25 2.42
C ARG A 164 -17.91 0.44 2.91
N HIS A 165 -16.93 0.58 2.03
CA HIS A 165 -15.65 1.20 2.31
C HIS A 165 -15.64 2.61 1.77
N ARG A 166 -15.76 3.60 2.66
CA ARG A 166 -15.75 5.00 2.26
C ARG A 166 -14.40 5.34 1.59
N PRO A 167 -14.40 5.83 0.34
CA PRO A 167 -13.18 6.24 -0.33
C PRO A 167 -12.49 7.39 0.42
N LEU A 168 -11.15 7.42 0.40
CA LEU A 168 -10.40 8.56 0.92
C LEU A 168 -10.53 9.75 -0.04
N SER A 169 -10.40 10.98 0.45
CA SER A 169 -10.29 12.12 -0.46
C SER A 169 -8.93 12.10 -1.16
N ASP A 170 -8.89 12.43 -2.45
CA ASP A 170 -7.66 12.50 -3.26
C ASP A 170 -6.93 11.13 -3.41
N VAL A 171 -7.68 10.06 -3.68
CA VAL A 171 -7.09 8.78 -4.08
C VAL A 171 -6.44 8.91 -5.46
N THR A 172 -5.15 8.61 -5.52
CA THR A 172 -4.38 8.55 -6.77
C THR A 172 -4.38 7.16 -7.39
N SER A 173 -4.37 6.10 -6.58
CA SER A 173 -4.46 4.74 -7.10
C SER A 173 -4.99 3.76 -6.08
N LEU A 174 -5.89 2.87 -6.49
CA LEU A 174 -6.33 1.71 -5.74
C LEU A 174 -5.94 0.45 -6.50
N THR A 175 -5.49 -0.58 -5.79
CA THR A 175 -5.35 -1.94 -6.33
C THR A 175 -5.87 -2.92 -5.31
N VAL A 176 -6.68 -3.88 -5.75
CA VAL A 176 -7.19 -4.97 -4.93
C VAL A 176 -6.87 -6.28 -5.61
N SER A 177 -6.28 -7.22 -4.87
CA SER A 177 -5.92 -8.54 -5.38
C SER A 177 -6.03 -9.59 -4.27
N PRO A 178 -6.28 -10.87 -4.57
CA PRO A 178 -6.15 -11.94 -3.59
C PRO A 178 -4.72 -12.12 -3.11
N GLU A 179 -4.56 -12.87 -2.02
CA GLU A 179 -3.25 -13.32 -1.57
C GLU A 179 -2.52 -14.12 -2.67
N ARG A 180 -1.19 -14.04 -2.68
CA ARG A 180 -0.37 -14.80 -3.63
C ARG A 180 -0.61 -16.29 -3.46
N GLY A 181 -0.91 -16.97 -4.57
CA GLY A 181 -1.16 -18.41 -4.58
C GLY A 181 -2.63 -18.79 -4.60
N VAL A 182 -3.54 -17.85 -4.32
CA VAL A 182 -4.99 -18.06 -4.50
C VAL A 182 -5.31 -18.17 -6.00
N ARG A 183 -6.21 -19.11 -6.33
CA ARG A 183 -6.69 -19.38 -7.69
C ARG A 183 -8.24 -19.39 -7.69
N PRO A 184 -8.90 -18.73 -8.65
CA PRO A 184 -8.30 -17.91 -9.70
C PRO A 184 -7.62 -16.65 -9.14
N GLY A 185 -6.56 -16.20 -9.81
CA GLY A 185 -5.90 -14.93 -9.47
C GLY A 185 -6.66 -13.75 -10.05
N LEU A 186 -6.75 -12.64 -9.33
CA LEU A 186 -7.33 -11.41 -9.86
C LEU A 186 -6.56 -10.20 -9.35
N SER A 187 -6.24 -9.25 -10.21
CA SER A 187 -5.74 -7.95 -9.77
C SER A 187 -6.57 -6.90 -10.47
N VAL A 188 -7.31 -6.09 -9.72
CA VAL A 188 -8.11 -5.00 -10.25
C VAL A 188 -7.61 -3.69 -9.67
N GLY A 189 -7.37 -2.69 -10.51
CA GLY A 189 -6.85 -1.42 -10.02
C GLY A 189 -7.16 -0.23 -10.91
N THR A 190 -7.14 0.94 -10.30
CA THR A 190 -7.28 2.22 -11.01
C THR A 190 -5.95 2.64 -11.64
N GLY A 191 -6.01 3.65 -12.50
CA GLY A 191 -4.84 4.40 -12.95
C GLY A 191 -4.21 5.17 -11.79
N PHE A 192 -3.03 5.77 -12.04
CA PHE A 192 -2.32 6.61 -11.06
C PHE A 192 -2.94 8.01 -10.86
N ASP A 193 -4.02 8.30 -11.59
CA ASP A 193 -4.86 9.49 -11.52
C ASP A 193 -6.28 9.16 -10.99
N GLY A 194 -6.50 7.94 -10.50
CA GLY A 194 -7.79 7.46 -10.03
C GLY A 194 -8.74 6.98 -11.14
N THR A 195 -8.33 6.98 -12.41
CA THR A 195 -9.18 6.49 -13.51
C THR A 195 -9.62 5.05 -13.29
N LEU A 196 -10.92 4.77 -13.43
CA LEU A 196 -11.50 3.45 -13.20
C LEU A 196 -11.26 2.49 -14.39
N PRO A 197 -11.00 1.19 -14.14
CA PRO A 197 -10.80 0.19 -15.17
C PRO A 197 -12.13 -0.35 -15.74
N THR A 198 -13.08 0.54 -16.08
CA THR A 198 -14.46 0.16 -16.43
C THR A 198 -14.53 -0.81 -17.61
N GLU A 199 -13.81 -0.52 -18.70
CA GLU A 199 -13.78 -1.41 -19.87
C GLU A 199 -13.09 -2.74 -19.56
N ALA A 200 -11.98 -2.72 -18.81
CA ALA A 200 -11.28 -3.95 -18.42
C ALA A 200 -12.17 -4.85 -17.53
N ILE A 201 -12.97 -4.27 -16.63
CA ILE A 201 -13.97 -5.00 -15.83
C ILE A 201 -15.03 -5.61 -16.74
N ALA A 202 -15.62 -4.83 -17.66
CA ALA A 202 -16.65 -5.33 -18.56
C ALA A 202 -16.14 -6.48 -19.45
N ALA A 203 -14.93 -6.35 -20.00
CA ALA A 203 -14.31 -7.39 -20.80
C ALA A 203 -13.95 -8.64 -20.00
N TYR A 204 -13.46 -8.50 -18.77
CA TYR A 204 -13.26 -9.63 -17.87
C TYR A 204 -14.58 -10.36 -17.57
N GLU A 205 -15.64 -9.62 -17.22
CA GLU A 205 -16.96 -10.20 -16.93
C GLU A 205 -17.53 -10.93 -18.16
N ALA A 206 -17.35 -10.40 -19.37
CA ALA A 206 -17.75 -11.05 -20.61
C ALA A 206 -16.97 -12.36 -20.87
N VAL A 207 -15.66 -12.38 -20.63
CA VAL A 207 -14.86 -13.61 -20.78
C VAL A 207 -15.21 -14.63 -19.71
N ALA A 208 -15.31 -14.20 -18.44
CA ALA A 208 -15.59 -15.09 -17.31
C ALA A 208 -16.98 -15.74 -17.39
N ALA A 209 -17.93 -15.14 -18.14
CA ALA A 209 -19.24 -15.72 -18.38
C ALA A 209 -19.21 -16.94 -19.33
N GLU A 210 -18.25 -17.01 -20.25
CA GLU A 210 -18.17 -18.08 -21.27
C GLU A 210 -16.96 -19.00 -21.09
N HIS A 211 -15.90 -18.53 -20.41
CA HIS A 211 -14.63 -19.23 -20.29
C HIS A 211 -14.13 -19.26 -18.83
N PRO A 212 -13.64 -20.41 -18.33
CA PRO A 212 -12.99 -20.47 -17.04
C PRO A 212 -11.70 -19.64 -17.04
N VAL A 213 -11.63 -18.62 -16.17
CA VAL A 213 -10.44 -17.76 -16.01
C VAL A 213 -9.57 -18.28 -14.87
N VAL A 214 -8.26 -18.43 -15.12
CA VAL A 214 -7.25 -18.83 -14.13
C VAL A 214 -6.61 -17.62 -13.47
N SER A 215 -6.34 -16.57 -14.25
CA SER A 215 -5.90 -15.29 -13.69
C SER A 215 -6.27 -14.10 -14.56
N ALA A 216 -6.48 -12.94 -13.97
CA ALA A 216 -6.67 -11.70 -14.72
C ALA A 216 -6.05 -10.48 -14.04
N GLY A 217 -5.59 -9.52 -14.86
CA GLY A 217 -5.15 -8.19 -14.45
C GLY A 217 -5.98 -7.12 -15.15
N LEU A 218 -6.70 -6.30 -14.38
CA LEU A 218 -7.66 -5.31 -14.85
C LEU A 218 -7.17 -3.90 -14.48
N HIS A 219 -6.74 -3.15 -15.48
CA HIS A 219 -6.30 -1.76 -15.37
C HIS A 219 -6.96 -0.89 -16.45
N PRO A 220 -7.03 0.44 -16.29
CA PRO A 220 -7.73 1.29 -17.25
C PRO A 220 -7.10 1.31 -18.65
N ASP A 221 -5.80 1.04 -18.73
CA ASP A 221 -5.01 1.06 -19.95
C ASP A 221 -4.58 -0.34 -20.41
N ARG A 222 -4.98 -1.39 -19.68
CA ARG A 222 -4.55 -2.76 -19.97
C ARG A 222 -5.49 -3.81 -19.39
N LEU A 223 -5.75 -4.84 -20.17
CA LEU A 223 -6.40 -6.06 -19.73
C LEU A 223 -5.50 -7.27 -20.04
N THR A 224 -5.22 -8.08 -19.03
CA THR A 224 -4.61 -9.39 -19.21
C THR A 224 -5.55 -10.47 -18.67
N VAL A 225 -5.81 -11.51 -19.46
CA VAL A 225 -6.62 -12.67 -19.04
C VAL A 225 -5.90 -13.96 -19.41
N VAL A 226 -5.82 -14.87 -18.46
CA VAL A 226 -5.36 -16.24 -18.66
C VAL A 226 -6.56 -17.15 -18.47
N VAL A 227 -7.00 -17.80 -19.54
CA VAL A 227 -8.08 -18.81 -19.50
C VAL A 227 -7.50 -20.20 -19.25
N ALA A 228 -8.33 -21.11 -18.72
CA ALA A 228 -7.92 -22.47 -18.40
C ALA A 228 -7.42 -23.25 -19.63
N GLU A 229 -6.61 -24.27 -19.40
CA GLU A 229 -6.19 -25.20 -20.44
C GLU A 229 -7.42 -25.82 -21.14
N GLY A 230 -7.39 -25.86 -22.47
CA GLY A 230 -8.50 -26.35 -23.30
C GLY A 230 -9.59 -25.31 -23.63
N ALA A 231 -9.56 -24.11 -23.03
CA ALA A 231 -10.36 -22.99 -23.51
C ALA A 231 -9.80 -22.43 -24.83
N ASP A 232 -10.65 -21.75 -25.59
CA ASP A 232 -10.26 -21.04 -26.82
C ASP A 232 -9.84 -19.59 -26.49
N PRO A 233 -8.52 -19.28 -26.50
CA PRO A 233 -8.03 -17.95 -26.16
C PRO A 233 -8.32 -16.92 -27.26
N VAL A 234 -8.51 -17.37 -28.50
CA VAL A 234 -8.85 -16.48 -29.62
C VAL A 234 -10.28 -16.00 -29.43
N ARG A 235 -11.22 -16.91 -29.19
CA ARG A 235 -12.61 -16.59 -28.92
C ARG A 235 -12.77 -15.72 -27.67
N ALA A 236 -12.08 -16.07 -26.59
CA ALA A 236 -12.06 -15.25 -25.37
C ALA A 236 -11.49 -13.83 -25.64
N GLY A 237 -10.44 -13.73 -26.46
CA GLY A 237 -9.89 -12.45 -26.89
C GLY A 237 -10.86 -11.61 -27.73
N GLU A 238 -11.65 -12.23 -28.60
CA GLU A 238 -12.69 -11.54 -29.38
C GLU A 238 -13.81 -11.00 -28.47
N LEU A 239 -14.27 -11.80 -27.50
CA LEU A 239 -15.24 -11.37 -26.48
C LEU A 239 -14.73 -10.18 -25.69
N ALA A 240 -13.48 -10.26 -25.20
CA ALA A 240 -12.86 -9.19 -24.44
C ALA A 240 -12.75 -7.89 -25.26
N ARG A 241 -12.26 -7.94 -26.50
CA ARG A 241 -12.15 -6.75 -27.37
C ARG A 241 -13.50 -6.17 -27.77
N SER A 242 -14.51 -7.03 -27.94
CA SER A 242 -15.88 -6.59 -28.21
C SER A 242 -16.48 -5.82 -27.02
N ALA A 243 -16.18 -6.23 -25.80
CA ALA A 243 -16.65 -5.59 -24.57
C ALA A 243 -15.81 -4.36 -24.15
N ALA A 244 -14.56 -4.25 -24.62
CA ALA A 244 -13.63 -3.16 -24.33
C ALA A 244 -13.01 -2.57 -25.62
N PRO A 245 -13.80 -1.88 -26.46
CA PRO A 245 -13.32 -1.36 -27.74
C PRO A 245 -12.25 -0.26 -27.59
N GLY A 246 -12.21 0.45 -26.46
CA GLY A 246 -11.21 1.49 -26.17
C GLY A 246 -9.83 0.94 -25.78
N LEU A 247 -9.75 -0.30 -25.28
CA LEU A 247 -8.48 -0.94 -24.95
C LEU A 247 -7.73 -1.46 -26.19
N GLY A 248 -8.45 -1.89 -27.24
CA GLY A 248 -7.85 -2.35 -28.50
C GLY A 248 -6.77 -3.42 -28.30
N ASP A 249 -5.54 -3.12 -28.75
CA ASP A 249 -4.38 -4.03 -28.64
C ASP A 249 -3.85 -4.20 -27.21
N ALA A 250 -4.32 -3.39 -26.25
CA ALA A 250 -3.98 -3.56 -24.83
C ALA A 250 -4.76 -4.71 -24.15
N VAL A 251 -5.61 -5.42 -24.91
CA VAL A 251 -6.27 -6.66 -24.50
C VAL A 251 -5.40 -7.86 -24.88
N GLU A 252 -4.83 -8.49 -23.85
CA GLU A 252 -4.04 -9.71 -23.97
C GLU A 252 -4.81 -10.89 -23.37
N VAL A 253 -5.11 -11.91 -24.18
CA VAL A 253 -5.73 -13.16 -23.73
C VAL A 253 -4.86 -14.33 -24.16
N ARG A 254 -4.55 -15.22 -23.21
CA ARG A 254 -3.72 -16.42 -23.44
C ARG A 254 -4.25 -17.62 -22.66
N ASN A 255 -3.80 -18.81 -23.04
CA ASN A 255 -4.08 -20.03 -22.29
C ASN A 255 -3.10 -20.19 -21.12
N ASP A 256 -3.56 -20.85 -20.06
CA ASP A 256 -2.69 -21.39 -19.04
C ASP A 256 -1.82 -22.47 -19.69
N SER A 257 -0.51 -22.23 -19.74
CA SER A 257 0.42 -23.09 -20.46
C SER A 257 0.92 -24.27 -19.63
N GLY A 258 0.44 -24.45 -18.39
CA GLY A 258 0.86 -25.52 -17.49
C GLY A 258 2.36 -25.45 -17.17
N GLY A 259 2.71 -24.84 -16.05
CA GLY A 259 4.08 -24.88 -15.51
C GLY A 259 4.36 -26.18 -14.79
#